data_AF-A0A1F6W1B2-F1
#
_entry.id   AF-A0A1F6W1B2-F1
#
_cell.length_a   1.000
_cell.length_b   1.000
_cell.length_c   1.000
_cell.angle_alpha   90.00
_cell.angle_beta   90.00
_cell.angle_gamma   90.00
#
_symmetry.space_group_name_H-M   'P 1'
#
loop_
_entity.id
_entity.type
_entity.pdbx_description
1 polymer ?
#
loop_
_entity_poly.entity_id
_entity_poly.type
_entity_poly.pdbx_seq_one_letter_code
_entity_poly.pdbx_strand_id
1 'polypeptide(L)'
;MEDTPGQNIEHKDWEKFIPLDKSWIIRMGVLDLVNGRNDIKDFLDQQTDLGDDLLALKRVVAVWNTDEPIDVGESGTLYRILQFISWKMGRDKKFITRGTLTERVKNMPNNPNIVNLNLRELRALPDDTSQRVTAALLSGSEEPIPENIDYEVKITTVEALKHWKKQREGGLVWQAKYDETLQNQAKAFLELQSGIKASFIPVHSEDYCFARVFGYMTKEEGKVKWSKLQGHETPRLDEMEKVIVQAEADEPIDSRDHRVVQAMAMWGVVNKKELNFTPDARKAVNKSWPQFWEFLKEQTKVI
;
A
#
# COMPACT_ATOMS: atom_id res chain seq x y z
N MET A 1 -45.64 -3.75 -10.22
CA MET A 1 -44.21 -3.96 -9.93
C MET A 1 -44.07 -3.69 -8.46
N GLU A 2 -43.86 -4.74 -7.67
CA GLU A 2 -43.77 -4.64 -6.22
C GLU A 2 -42.42 -4.03 -5.85
N ASP A 3 -42.45 -2.84 -5.24
CA ASP A 3 -41.31 -2.26 -4.52
C ASP A 3 -40.94 -3.23 -3.40
N THR A 4 -39.85 -3.96 -3.59
CA THR A 4 -39.27 -4.76 -2.51
C THR A 4 -38.68 -3.79 -1.49
N PRO A 5 -39.06 -3.84 -0.20
CA PRO A 5 -38.49 -2.95 0.80
C PRO A 5 -36.98 -3.16 0.86
N GLY A 6 -36.20 -2.08 0.69
CA GLY A 6 -34.76 -2.10 0.88
C GLY A 6 -34.46 -2.66 2.27
N GLN A 7 -33.84 -3.84 2.32
CA GLN A 7 -33.33 -4.37 3.57
C GLN A 7 -32.26 -3.38 4.05
N ASN A 8 -32.52 -2.67 5.15
CA ASN A 8 -31.49 -1.92 5.86
C ASN A 8 -30.48 -2.93 6.39
N ILE A 9 -29.41 -3.17 5.63
CA ILE A 9 -28.27 -3.96 6.07
C ILE A 9 -27.51 -3.10 7.07
N GLU A 10 -27.66 -3.40 8.36
CA GLU A 10 -26.88 -2.74 9.41
C GLU A 10 -25.44 -3.28 9.35
N HIS A 11 -24.53 -2.51 8.77
CA HIS A 11 -23.10 -2.84 8.69
C HIS A 11 -22.42 -2.61 10.04
N LYS A 12 -22.31 -3.66 10.86
CA LYS A 12 -21.60 -3.61 12.15
C LYS A 12 -20.14 -4.02 12.00
N ASP A 13 -19.29 -3.33 12.76
CA ASP A 13 -17.89 -3.70 13.03
C ASP A 13 -17.02 -3.91 11.79
N TRP A 14 -17.31 -3.25 10.67
CA TRP A 14 -16.54 -3.41 9.44
C TRP A 14 -15.12 -2.83 9.54
N GLU A 15 -14.91 -1.85 10.41
CA GLU A 15 -13.62 -1.19 10.63
C GLU A 15 -12.54 -2.16 11.11
N LYS A 16 -12.93 -3.24 11.80
CA LYS A 16 -11.99 -4.29 12.28
C LYS A 16 -11.24 -4.98 11.14
N PHE A 17 -11.78 -4.92 9.93
CA PHE A 17 -11.17 -5.52 8.74
C PHE A 17 -10.21 -4.57 8.04
N ILE A 18 -10.22 -3.28 8.37
CA ILE A 18 -9.34 -2.32 7.71
C ILE A 18 -7.91 -2.58 8.15
N PRO A 19 -6.99 -2.81 7.19
CA PRO A 19 -5.62 -3.14 7.52
C PRO A 19 -4.88 -1.92 8.06
N LEU A 20 -3.75 -2.19 8.71
CA LEU A 20 -2.80 -1.16 9.09
C LEU A 20 -2.25 -0.42 7.86
N ASP A 21 -2.02 0.88 7.99
CA ASP A 21 -1.33 1.67 6.97
C ASP A 21 0.11 1.16 6.84
N LYS A 22 0.36 0.36 5.80
CA LYS A 22 1.66 -0.23 5.52
C LYS A 22 2.76 0.82 5.40
N SER A 23 2.45 1.97 4.79
CA SER A 23 3.38 3.06 4.54
C SER A 23 3.80 3.72 5.85
N TRP A 24 2.84 3.94 6.75
CA TRP A 24 3.09 4.45 8.09
C TRP A 24 3.93 3.48 8.92
N ILE A 25 3.53 2.21 8.99
CA ILE A 25 4.21 1.19 9.80
C ILE A 25 5.64 0.93 9.31
N ILE A 26 5.90 0.92 7.99
CA ILE A 26 7.26 0.81 7.46
C ILE A 26 8.15 1.97 7.93
N ARG A 27 7.64 3.20 7.91
CA ARG A 27 8.40 4.38 8.37
C ARG A 27 8.68 4.32 9.86
N MET A 28 7.70 3.93 10.67
CA MET A 28 7.89 3.72 12.11
C MET A 28 8.95 2.64 12.37
N GLY A 29 8.85 1.52 11.64
CA GLY A 29 9.80 0.42 11.76
C GLY A 29 11.22 0.82 11.40
N VAL A 30 11.39 1.54 10.30
CA VAL A 30 12.69 2.05 9.89
C VAL A 30 13.26 3.04 10.92
N LEU A 31 12.44 3.92 11.49
CA LEU A 31 12.88 4.83 12.56
C LEU A 31 13.34 4.08 13.80
N ASP A 32 12.59 3.07 14.23
CA ASP A 32 12.98 2.22 15.35
C ASP A 32 14.29 1.48 15.06
N LEU A 33 14.43 0.89 13.86
CA LEU A 33 15.66 0.20 13.43
C LEU A 33 16.89 1.10 13.45
N VAL A 34 16.78 2.30 12.89
CA VAL A 34 17.89 3.28 12.84
C VAL A 34 18.27 3.76 14.24
N ASN A 35 17.31 3.85 15.16
CA ASN A 35 17.51 4.35 16.52
C ASN A 35 17.66 3.24 17.58
N GLY A 36 17.82 1.97 17.16
CA GLY A 36 18.04 0.84 18.05
C GLY A 36 16.88 0.53 19.00
N ARG A 37 15.64 0.81 18.59
CA ARG A 37 14.40 0.51 19.35
C ARG A 37 13.80 -0.82 18.90
N ASN A 38 13.14 -1.51 19.83
CA ASN A 38 12.45 -2.78 19.58
C ASN A 38 10.94 -2.63 19.38
N ASP A 39 10.39 -1.42 19.50
CA ASP A 39 8.96 -1.19 19.55
C ASP A 39 8.22 -1.74 18.33
N ILE A 40 8.76 -1.57 17.11
CA ILE A 40 8.22 -2.19 15.90
C ILE A 40 8.21 -3.71 15.94
N LYS A 41 9.24 -4.34 16.50
CA LYS A 41 9.31 -5.79 16.61
C LYS A 41 8.20 -6.28 17.53
N ASP A 42 8.09 -5.68 18.71
CA ASP A 42 7.08 -6.02 19.71
C ASP A 42 5.66 -5.80 19.16
N PHE A 43 5.46 -4.71 18.41
CA PHE A 43 4.20 -4.42 17.74
C PHE A 43 3.83 -5.47 16.68
N LEU A 44 4.75 -5.80 15.76
CA LEU A 44 4.50 -6.76 14.67
C LEU A 44 4.35 -8.21 15.17
N ASP A 45 4.96 -8.56 16.30
CA ASP A 45 4.80 -9.87 16.93
C ASP A 45 3.38 -10.11 17.46
N GLN A 46 2.64 -9.04 17.76
CA GLN A 46 1.25 -9.08 18.23
C GLN A 46 0.21 -9.12 17.09
N GLN A 47 0.62 -8.93 15.83
CA GLN A 47 -0.30 -8.90 14.68
C GLN A 47 -0.45 -10.27 14.02
N THR A 48 -1.68 -10.62 13.66
CA THR A 48 -2.02 -11.88 12.97
C THR A 48 -2.18 -11.72 11.46
N ASP A 49 -2.78 -10.60 11.01
CA ASP A 49 -3.25 -10.42 9.62
C ASP A 49 -2.42 -9.37 8.87
N LEU A 50 -1.11 -9.60 8.80
CA LEU A 50 -0.18 -8.70 8.13
C LEU A 50 -0.19 -8.92 6.61
N GLY A 51 -0.25 -7.82 5.85
CA GLY A 51 0.02 -7.85 4.41
C GLY A 51 1.49 -8.14 4.09
N ASP A 52 1.77 -8.46 2.82
CA ASP A 52 3.08 -8.95 2.37
C ASP A 52 4.26 -8.04 2.76
N ASP A 53 4.09 -6.72 2.64
CA ASP A 53 5.10 -5.73 3.01
C ASP A 53 5.38 -5.72 4.52
N LEU A 54 4.35 -5.88 5.36
CA LEU A 54 4.51 -5.89 6.82
C LEU A 54 5.05 -7.24 7.30
N LEU A 55 4.73 -8.34 6.63
CA LEU A 55 5.38 -9.62 6.84
C LEU A 55 6.87 -9.56 6.48
N ALA A 56 7.23 -8.86 5.40
CA ALA A 56 8.62 -8.60 5.05
C ALA A 56 9.32 -7.74 6.11
N LEU A 57 8.68 -6.68 6.59
CA LEU A 57 9.22 -5.86 7.68
C LEU A 57 9.44 -6.69 8.95
N LYS A 58 8.50 -7.57 9.31
CA LYS A 58 8.63 -8.47 10.47
C LYS A 58 9.86 -9.37 10.36
N ARG A 59 10.17 -9.90 9.18
CA ARG A 59 11.41 -10.66 8.93
C ARG A 59 12.64 -9.77 9.05
N VAL A 60 12.62 -8.57 8.48
CA VAL A 60 13.72 -7.60 8.53
C VAL A 60 14.09 -7.27 9.99
N VAL A 61 13.10 -6.89 10.81
CA VAL A 61 13.35 -6.41 12.18
C VAL A 61 13.97 -7.49 13.07
N ALA A 62 13.68 -8.77 12.79
CA ALA A 62 14.25 -9.89 13.53
C ALA A 62 15.76 -10.05 13.32
N VAL A 63 16.26 -9.70 12.12
CA VAL A 63 17.66 -9.99 11.73
C VAL A 63 18.52 -8.73 11.52
N TRP A 64 17.94 -7.52 11.56
CA TRP A 64 18.63 -6.27 11.23
C TRP A 64 19.98 -6.06 11.93
N ASN A 65 20.05 -6.44 13.21
CA ASN A 65 21.25 -6.28 14.04
C ASN A 65 22.21 -7.49 14.00
N THR A 66 21.98 -8.44 13.10
CA THR A 66 22.80 -9.65 12.91
C THR A 66 23.50 -9.62 11.55
N ASP A 67 24.47 -10.50 11.31
CA ASP A 67 25.11 -10.64 9.99
C ASP A 67 24.31 -11.54 9.02
N GLU A 68 23.12 -11.98 9.42
CA GLU A 68 22.26 -12.80 8.58
C GLU A 68 21.73 -12.01 7.37
N PRO A 69 21.54 -12.66 6.22
CA PRO A 69 20.87 -12.06 5.08
C PRO A 69 19.43 -11.62 5.42
N ILE A 70 19.03 -10.46 4.93
CA ILE A 70 17.74 -9.83 5.20
C ILE A 70 16.75 -10.21 4.10
N ASP A 71 15.70 -10.96 4.45
CA ASP A 71 14.64 -11.32 3.51
C ASP A 71 13.56 -10.23 3.40
N VAL A 72 13.61 -9.49 2.29
CA VAL A 72 12.63 -8.44 1.94
C VAL A 72 11.51 -8.95 1.02
N GLY A 73 11.52 -10.22 0.63
CA GLY A 73 10.50 -10.83 -0.24
C GLY A 73 10.34 -10.07 -1.56
N GLU A 74 9.10 -9.69 -1.89
CA GLU A 74 8.77 -8.85 -3.05
C GLU A 74 8.71 -7.34 -2.72
N SER A 75 9.03 -6.94 -1.48
CA SER A 75 8.89 -5.54 -1.05
C SER A 75 9.98 -4.65 -1.62
N GLY A 76 9.72 -4.06 -2.79
CA GLY A 76 10.62 -3.08 -3.40
C GLY A 76 10.85 -1.86 -2.51
N THR A 77 9.83 -1.45 -1.75
CA THR A 77 9.91 -0.34 -0.78
C THR A 77 10.92 -0.61 0.32
N LEU A 78 10.81 -1.76 1.00
CA LEU A 78 11.75 -2.13 2.06
C LEU A 78 13.16 -2.31 1.49
N TYR A 79 13.29 -2.99 0.34
CA TYR A 79 14.59 -3.18 -0.31
C TYR A 79 15.33 -1.86 -0.50
N ARG A 80 14.71 -0.88 -1.17
CA ARG A 80 15.38 0.39 -1.50
C ARG A 80 15.69 1.23 -0.26
N ILE A 81 14.76 1.27 0.70
CA ILE A 81 14.96 2.05 1.94
C ILE A 81 16.08 1.44 2.79
N LEU A 82 16.02 0.13 3.04
CA LEU A 82 16.95 -0.54 3.94
C LEU A 82 18.34 -0.69 3.31
N GLN A 83 18.43 -0.88 2.00
CA GLN A 83 19.72 -0.85 1.30
C GLN A 83 20.39 0.51 1.45
N PHE A 84 19.66 1.60 1.23
CA PHE A 84 20.19 2.95 1.42
C PHE A 84 20.68 3.16 2.86
N ILE A 85 19.90 2.74 3.85
CA ILE A 85 20.26 2.86 5.27
C ILE A 85 21.47 2.00 5.61
N SER A 86 21.55 0.77 5.09
CA SER A 86 22.72 -0.10 5.26
C SER A 86 23.99 0.60 4.78
N TRP A 87 23.97 1.16 3.58
CA TRP A 87 25.09 1.92 3.04
C TRP A 87 25.40 3.17 3.88
N LYS A 88 24.38 3.91 4.34
CA LYS A 88 24.55 5.11 5.18
C LYS A 88 25.22 4.78 6.51
N MET A 89 24.92 3.61 7.07
CA MET A 89 25.52 3.10 8.30
C MET A 89 26.89 2.43 8.09
N GLY A 90 27.42 2.41 6.86
CA GLY A 90 28.67 1.73 6.54
C GLY A 90 28.59 0.20 6.68
N ARG A 91 27.39 -0.38 6.56
CA ARG A 91 27.14 -1.82 6.65
C ARG A 91 26.93 -2.41 5.26
N ASP A 92 27.49 -3.59 5.01
CA ASP A 92 27.26 -4.37 3.78
C ASP A 92 26.25 -5.49 4.03
N LYS A 93 24.97 -5.12 4.23
CA LYS A 93 23.90 -6.10 4.42
C LYS A 93 23.55 -6.77 3.10
N LYS A 94 23.36 -8.09 3.14
CA LYS A 94 22.85 -8.88 2.01
C LYS A 94 21.33 -8.93 2.06
N PHE A 95 20.67 -8.70 0.93
CA PHE A 95 19.21 -8.73 0.82
C PHE A 95 18.76 -9.92 -0.04
N ILE A 96 17.82 -10.71 0.48
CA ILE A 96 17.14 -11.78 -0.26
C ILE A 96 15.87 -11.20 -0.86
N THR A 97 15.78 -11.21 -2.20
CA THR A 97 14.60 -10.79 -2.97
C THR A 97 13.92 -12.00 -3.58
N ARG A 98 12.61 -11.91 -3.78
CA ARG A 98 11.78 -12.99 -4.35
C ARG A 98 10.92 -12.46 -5.51
N GLY A 99 10.41 -13.39 -6.31
CA GLY A 99 9.43 -13.12 -7.37
C GLY A 99 9.86 -12.04 -8.35
N THR A 100 8.98 -11.09 -8.65
CA THR A 100 9.28 -10.04 -9.65
C THR A 100 10.37 -9.08 -9.20
N LEU A 101 10.57 -8.92 -7.88
CA LEU A 101 11.60 -8.04 -7.34
C LEU A 101 13.00 -8.52 -7.70
N THR A 102 13.23 -9.84 -7.79
CA THR A 102 14.52 -10.41 -8.15
C THR A 102 15.04 -9.88 -9.49
N GLU A 103 14.17 -9.77 -10.50
CA GLU A 103 14.55 -9.23 -11.80
C GLU A 103 14.68 -7.71 -11.78
N ARG A 104 13.76 -7.02 -11.09
CA ARG A 104 13.79 -5.57 -10.99
C ARG A 104 15.07 -5.05 -10.37
N VAL A 105 15.57 -5.71 -9.32
CA VAL A 105 16.78 -5.29 -8.61
C VAL A 105 18.01 -5.35 -9.50
N LYS A 106 18.09 -6.28 -10.46
CA LYS A 106 19.22 -6.34 -11.42
C LYS A 106 19.32 -5.08 -12.28
N ASN A 107 18.19 -4.42 -12.53
CA ASN A 107 18.12 -3.20 -13.32
C ASN A 107 18.17 -1.93 -12.46
N MET A 108 18.23 -2.04 -11.13
CA MET A 108 18.31 -0.88 -10.25
C MET A 108 19.76 -0.38 -10.12
N PRO A 109 19.98 0.94 -9.99
CA PRO A 109 21.32 1.47 -9.73
C PRO A 109 21.88 0.96 -8.40
N ASN A 110 22.98 0.20 -8.46
CA ASN A 110 23.72 -0.32 -7.31
C ASN A 110 24.97 0.53 -7.03
N ASN A 111 24.78 1.72 -6.47
CA ASN A 111 25.87 2.64 -6.16
C ASN A 111 25.76 3.11 -4.70
N PRO A 112 26.59 2.59 -3.77
CA PRO A 112 26.58 3.02 -2.37
C PRO A 112 26.83 4.51 -2.16
N ASN A 113 27.51 5.19 -3.09
CA ASN A 113 27.81 6.62 -2.97
C ASN A 113 26.58 7.52 -3.05
N ILE A 114 25.41 6.99 -3.43
CA ILE A 114 24.17 7.77 -3.42
C ILE A 114 23.83 8.29 -2.02
N VAL A 115 24.33 7.67 -0.94
CA VAL A 115 24.07 8.12 0.45
C VAL A 115 24.68 9.48 0.80
N ASN A 116 25.57 9.97 -0.07
CA ASN A 116 26.24 11.27 0.05
C ASN A 116 25.57 12.36 -0.79
N LEU A 117 24.58 12.01 -1.61
CA LEU A 117 23.81 12.97 -2.40
C LEU A 117 22.81 13.71 -1.51
N ASN A 118 22.60 14.98 -1.83
CA ASN A 118 21.57 15.79 -1.19
C ASN A 118 20.15 15.38 -1.64
N LEU A 119 19.10 15.82 -0.96
CA LEU A 119 17.72 15.40 -1.27
C LEU A 119 17.29 15.73 -2.70
N ARG A 120 17.79 16.83 -3.27
CA ARG A 120 17.49 17.25 -4.65
C ARG A 120 18.17 16.33 -5.66
N GLU A 121 19.42 15.93 -5.41
CA GLU A 121 20.18 14.99 -6.24
C GLU A 121 19.58 13.58 -6.16
N LEU A 122 19.22 13.11 -4.97
CA LEU A 122 18.51 11.84 -4.79
C LEU A 122 17.20 11.80 -5.57
N ARG A 123 16.49 12.93 -5.64
CA ARG A 123 15.26 13.08 -6.42
C ARG A 123 15.48 13.03 -7.93
N ALA A 124 16.67 13.40 -8.40
CA ALA A 124 17.01 13.47 -9.82
C ALA A 124 17.55 12.14 -10.39
N LEU A 125 17.80 11.13 -9.54
CA LEU A 125 18.26 9.82 -10.01
C LEU A 125 17.20 9.14 -10.91
N PRO A 126 17.60 8.25 -11.83
CA PRO A 126 16.66 7.35 -12.48
C PRO A 126 16.09 6.34 -11.46
N ASP A 127 14.83 5.93 -11.70
CA ASP A 127 14.04 4.94 -10.95
C ASP A 127 13.72 5.25 -9.47
N ASP A 128 12.42 5.33 -9.19
CA ASP A 128 11.78 5.38 -7.85
C ASP A 128 12.54 6.16 -6.75
N THR A 129 12.90 7.38 -7.11
CA THR A 129 13.62 8.37 -6.30
C THR A 129 12.96 8.74 -4.98
N SER A 130 11.64 8.53 -4.87
CA SER A 130 10.84 8.89 -3.70
C SER A 130 11.25 8.08 -2.46
N GLN A 131 11.64 6.81 -2.66
CA GLN A 131 12.04 5.91 -1.59
C GLN A 131 13.45 6.23 -1.08
N ARG A 132 14.35 6.69 -1.95
CA ARG A 132 15.70 7.14 -1.56
C ARG A 132 15.64 8.42 -0.73
N VAL A 133 14.80 9.39 -1.12
CA VAL A 133 14.54 10.59 -0.32
C VAL A 133 13.91 10.21 1.03
N THR A 134 12.95 9.28 1.03
CA THR A 134 12.36 8.75 2.26
C THR A 134 13.45 8.17 3.17
N ALA A 135 14.32 7.32 2.65
CA ALA A 135 15.41 6.73 3.43
C ALA A 135 16.37 7.78 4.01
N ALA A 136 16.76 8.78 3.22
CA ALA A 136 17.62 9.87 3.67
C ALA A 136 16.99 10.64 4.84
N LEU A 137 15.71 11.00 4.74
CA LEU A 137 14.97 11.68 5.80
C LEU A 137 14.86 10.82 7.07
N LEU A 138 14.49 9.54 6.94
CA LEU A 138 14.38 8.63 8.08
C LEU A 138 15.74 8.35 8.74
N SER A 139 16.84 8.46 7.99
CA SER A 139 18.22 8.35 8.49
C SER A 139 18.79 9.64 9.08
N GLY A 140 17.98 10.70 9.23
CA GLY A 140 18.37 11.93 9.92
C GLY A 140 18.78 13.10 9.03
N SER A 141 18.48 13.09 7.72
CA SER A 141 18.67 14.29 6.88
C SER A 141 17.77 15.43 7.38
N GLU A 142 18.37 16.59 7.61
CA GLU A 142 17.68 17.83 8.02
C GLU A 142 17.52 18.83 6.85
N GLU A 143 17.87 18.40 5.65
CA GLU A 143 17.79 19.26 4.47
C GLU A 143 16.33 19.68 4.17
N PRO A 144 16.13 20.91 3.65
CA PRO A 144 14.83 21.31 3.16
C PRO A 144 14.32 20.36 2.09
N ILE A 145 13.10 19.86 2.28
CA ILE A 145 12.53 18.87 1.36
C ILE A 145 12.18 19.54 0.03
N PRO A 146 12.72 19.06 -1.10
CA PRO A 146 12.41 19.60 -2.42
C PRO A 146 10.90 19.76 -2.67
N GLU A 147 10.51 20.84 -3.36
CA GLU A 147 9.11 21.17 -3.67
C GLU A 147 8.46 20.17 -4.64
N ASN A 148 9.26 19.49 -5.46
CA ASN A 148 8.83 18.60 -6.55
C ASN A 148 8.89 17.09 -6.20
N ILE A 149 8.98 16.75 -4.92
CA ILE A 149 8.75 15.38 -4.46
C ILE A 149 7.24 15.12 -4.48
N ASP A 150 6.85 13.87 -4.72
CA ASP A 150 5.46 13.47 -4.56
C ASP A 150 4.94 13.96 -3.21
N TYR A 151 3.97 14.86 -3.26
CA TYR A 151 3.44 15.55 -2.09
C TYR A 151 3.04 14.56 -1.00
N GLU A 152 2.53 13.40 -1.39
CA GLU A 152 2.10 12.35 -0.48
C GLU A 152 3.27 11.64 0.21
N VAL A 153 4.30 11.24 -0.54
CA VAL A 153 5.50 10.63 0.05
C VAL A 153 6.21 11.61 1.00
N LYS A 154 6.20 12.90 0.65
CA LYS A 154 6.73 13.98 1.49
C LYS A 154 5.94 14.11 2.79
N ILE A 155 4.62 14.19 2.71
CA ILE A 155 3.77 14.35 3.90
C ILE A 155 3.86 13.13 4.80
N THR A 156 3.63 11.93 4.28
CA THR A 156 3.61 10.72 5.13
C THR A 156 4.94 10.51 5.85
N THR A 157 6.07 10.82 5.20
CA THR A 157 7.41 10.70 5.81
C THR A 157 7.68 11.78 6.86
N VAL A 158 7.33 13.03 6.57
CA VAL A 158 7.50 14.14 7.53
C VAL A 158 6.60 13.97 8.74
N GLU A 159 5.35 13.58 8.53
CA GLU A 159 4.40 13.28 9.59
C GLU A 159 4.86 12.12 10.46
N ALA A 160 5.37 11.05 9.84
CA ALA A 160 5.97 9.93 10.54
C ALA A 160 7.13 10.41 11.44
N LEU A 161 8.07 11.19 10.89
CA LEU A 161 9.19 11.74 11.66
C LEU A 161 8.73 12.61 12.84
N LYS A 162 7.80 13.54 12.59
CA LYS A 162 7.25 14.42 13.63
C LYS A 162 6.54 13.62 14.71
N HIS A 163 5.71 12.66 14.34
CA HIS A 163 4.99 11.81 15.27
C HIS A 163 5.96 10.99 16.12
N TRP A 164 6.90 10.30 15.49
CA TRP A 164 7.89 9.49 16.19
C TRP A 164 8.69 10.33 17.17
N LYS A 165 9.23 11.49 16.75
CA LYS A 165 9.98 12.41 17.62
C LYS A 165 9.14 12.89 18.80
N LYS A 166 7.91 13.36 18.56
CA LYS A 166 6.99 13.82 19.60
C LYS A 166 6.70 12.73 20.63
N GLN A 167 6.48 11.49 20.19
CA GLN A 167 6.25 10.36 21.09
C GLN A 167 7.49 10.07 21.93
N ARG A 168 8.70 10.10 21.32
CA ARG A 168 9.96 9.91 22.05
C ARG A 168 10.24 11.00 23.07
N GLU A 169 9.96 12.26 22.75
CA GLU A 169 10.08 13.39 23.70
C GLU A 169 9.20 13.18 24.94
N GLY A 170 8.05 12.53 24.78
CA GLY A 170 7.17 12.13 25.88
C GLY A 170 7.50 10.79 26.56
N GLY A 171 8.56 10.09 26.12
CA GLY A 171 8.88 8.74 26.62
C GLY A 171 7.90 7.65 26.19
N LEU A 172 7.10 7.89 25.14
CA LEU A 172 6.03 7.03 24.64
C LEU A 172 6.47 6.26 23.38
N VAL A 173 5.73 5.19 23.10
CA VAL A 173 5.81 4.44 21.83
C VAL A 173 4.99 5.17 20.75
N TRP A 174 5.39 5.03 19.48
CA TRP A 174 4.57 5.51 18.38
C TRP A 174 3.22 4.78 18.32
N GLN A 175 2.28 5.32 17.53
CA GLN A 175 0.91 4.82 17.45
C GLN A 175 0.65 4.37 16.02
N ALA A 176 0.05 3.19 15.87
CA ALA A 176 -0.33 2.66 14.58
C ALA A 176 -1.47 3.47 13.95
N LYS A 177 -1.56 3.42 12.63
CA LYS A 177 -2.66 3.99 11.84
C LYS A 177 -3.26 2.91 10.96
N TYR A 178 -4.54 3.04 10.65
CA TYR A 178 -5.23 2.22 9.66
C TYR A 178 -5.16 2.86 8.28
N ASP A 179 -5.32 2.06 7.23
CA ASP A 179 -5.29 2.52 5.84
C ASP A 179 -6.57 3.33 5.53
N GLU A 180 -6.44 4.66 5.55
CA GLU A 180 -7.56 5.60 5.32
C GLU A 180 -8.14 5.47 3.90
N THR A 181 -7.31 5.14 2.90
CA THR A 181 -7.77 4.91 1.52
C THR A 181 -8.74 3.74 1.49
N LEU A 182 -8.35 2.60 2.08
CA LEU A 182 -9.20 1.43 2.17
C LEU A 182 -10.43 1.67 3.06
N GLN A 183 -10.28 2.41 4.15
CA GLN A 183 -11.40 2.80 5.00
C GLN A 183 -12.45 3.60 4.22
N ASN A 184 -12.03 4.58 3.41
CA ASN A 184 -12.93 5.39 2.59
C ASN A 184 -13.61 4.59 1.49
N GLN A 185 -12.88 3.69 0.82
CA GLN A 185 -13.44 2.78 -0.19
C GLN A 185 -14.45 1.81 0.42
N ALA A 186 -14.13 1.22 1.57
CA ALA A 186 -15.03 0.35 2.31
C ALA A 186 -16.33 1.08 2.67
N LYS A 187 -16.22 2.27 3.28
CA LYS A 187 -17.37 3.09 3.65
C LYS A 187 -18.26 3.41 2.43
N ALA A 188 -17.66 3.87 1.34
CA ALA A 188 -18.39 4.18 0.11
C ALA A 188 -19.06 2.94 -0.49
N PHE A 189 -18.39 1.79 -0.45
CA PHE A 189 -18.98 0.52 -0.88
C PHE A 189 -20.22 0.14 -0.05
N LEU A 190 -20.17 0.25 1.28
CA LEU A 190 -21.29 -0.07 2.16
C LEU A 190 -22.48 0.88 1.95
N GLU A 191 -22.21 2.16 1.72
CA GLU A 191 -23.23 3.15 1.32
C GLU A 191 -23.89 2.76 -0.01
N LEU A 192 -23.10 2.45 -1.04
CA LEU A 192 -23.60 2.01 -2.36
C LEU A 192 -24.42 0.72 -2.27
N GLN A 193 -23.96 -0.25 -1.48
CA GLN A 193 -24.67 -1.51 -1.25
C GLN A 193 -26.04 -1.30 -0.59
N SER A 194 -26.13 -0.32 0.31
CA SER A 194 -27.38 0.08 0.98
C SER A 194 -28.30 0.91 0.07
N GLY A 195 -27.96 1.10 -1.21
CA GLY A 195 -28.70 1.93 -2.15
C GLY A 195 -28.55 3.44 -1.90
N ILE A 196 -27.61 3.85 -1.06
CA ILE A 196 -27.30 5.24 -0.78
C ILE A 196 -26.32 5.74 -1.84
N LYS A 197 -26.56 6.94 -2.37
CA LYS A 197 -25.60 7.60 -3.25
C LYS A 197 -24.38 8.02 -2.44
N ALA A 198 -23.31 7.22 -2.46
CA ALA A 198 -22.07 7.53 -1.77
C ALA A 198 -21.39 8.75 -2.41
N SER A 199 -20.98 9.73 -1.59
CA SER A 199 -20.17 10.86 -2.01
C SER A 199 -18.68 10.52 -1.92
N PHE A 200 -18.21 9.66 -2.82
CA PHE A 200 -16.80 9.29 -2.89
C PHE A 200 -16.03 10.30 -3.74
N ILE A 201 -14.96 10.86 -3.17
CA ILE A 201 -14.05 11.76 -3.87
C ILE A 201 -12.67 11.08 -3.89
N PRO A 202 -12.17 10.66 -5.05
CA PRO A 202 -10.88 9.98 -5.10
C PRO A 202 -9.75 10.98 -4.87
N VAL A 203 -8.92 10.75 -3.86
CA VAL A 203 -7.84 11.64 -3.44
C VAL A 203 -6.48 11.05 -3.82
N HIS A 204 -6.34 9.73 -3.70
CA HIS A 204 -5.09 9.02 -3.94
C HIS A 204 -5.13 8.20 -5.24
N SER A 205 -3.96 7.94 -5.84
CA SER A 205 -3.83 7.12 -7.04
C SER A 205 -4.33 5.67 -6.86
N GLU A 206 -4.34 5.17 -5.62
CA GLU A 206 -4.93 3.86 -5.30
C GLU A 206 -6.47 3.87 -5.27
N ASP A 207 -7.11 5.04 -5.28
CA ASP A 207 -8.57 5.18 -5.44
C ASP A 207 -9.04 4.96 -6.87
N TYR A 208 -8.13 5.00 -7.86
CA TYR A 208 -8.49 4.98 -9.27
C TYR A 208 -9.40 3.79 -9.64
N CYS A 209 -9.03 2.56 -9.26
CA CYS A 209 -9.79 1.37 -9.64
C CYS A 209 -11.23 1.42 -9.10
N PHE A 210 -11.38 1.78 -7.82
CA PHE A 210 -12.68 1.94 -7.19
C PHE A 210 -13.49 3.07 -7.86
N ALA A 211 -12.88 4.24 -8.03
CA ALA A 211 -13.52 5.38 -8.68
C ALA A 211 -13.97 5.05 -10.10
N ARG A 212 -13.16 4.29 -10.85
CA ARG A 212 -13.42 3.93 -12.24
C ARG A 212 -14.61 2.99 -12.40
N VAL A 213 -14.70 1.94 -11.59
CA VAL A 213 -15.80 0.95 -11.71
C VAL A 213 -17.14 1.50 -11.23
N PHE A 214 -17.13 2.41 -10.26
CA PHE A 214 -18.35 3.05 -9.75
C PHE A 214 -18.69 4.38 -10.45
N GLY A 215 -17.95 4.75 -11.50
CA GLY A 215 -18.28 5.91 -12.34
C GLY A 215 -17.99 7.28 -11.71
N TYR A 216 -17.19 7.34 -10.64
CA TYR A 216 -16.70 8.61 -10.06
C TYR A 216 -15.59 9.25 -10.90
N MET A 217 -14.95 8.49 -11.77
CA MET A 217 -13.85 8.94 -12.61
C MET A 217 -13.73 8.11 -13.89
N THR A 218 -13.35 8.76 -14.99
CA THR A 218 -13.00 8.12 -16.27
C THR A 218 -11.52 7.72 -16.33
N LYS A 219 -11.15 6.89 -17.31
CA LYS A 219 -9.73 6.55 -17.57
C LYS A 219 -8.90 7.79 -17.89
N GLU A 220 -9.44 8.69 -18.69
CA GLU A 220 -8.80 9.91 -19.17
C GLU A 220 -8.56 10.88 -18.01
N GLU A 221 -9.55 11.07 -17.14
CA GLU A 221 -9.39 11.88 -15.92
C GLU A 221 -8.34 11.27 -14.98
N GLY A 222 -8.36 9.95 -14.76
CA GLY A 222 -7.38 9.25 -13.94
C GLY A 222 -5.95 9.40 -14.48
N LYS A 223 -5.80 9.32 -15.81
CA LYS A 223 -4.52 9.51 -16.50
C LYS A 223 -3.98 10.93 -16.34
N VAL A 224 -4.85 11.94 -16.43
CA VAL A 224 -4.46 13.35 -16.24
C VAL A 224 -4.11 13.61 -14.78
N LYS A 225 -4.93 13.12 -13.84
CA LYS A 225 -4.77 13.37 -12.40
C LYS A 225 -3.55 12.65 -11.82
N TRP A 226 -3.27 11.42 -12.24
CA TRP A 226 -2.12 10.64 -11.77
C TRP A 226 -1.32 10.07 -12.93
N SER A 227 -0.50 10.92 -13.54
CA SER A 227 0.40 10.54 -14.65
C SER A 227 1.31 9.34 -14.34
N LYS A 228 1.59 9.09 -13.06
CA LYS A 228 2.37 7.92 -12.61
C LYS A 228 1.70 6.58 -12.90
N LEU A 229 0.37 6.53 -12.99
CA LEU A 229 -0.37 5.31 -13.33
C LEU A 229 -0.05 4.79 -14.74
N GLN A 230 0.60 5.60 -15.58
CA GLN A 230 1.11 5.18 -16.89
C GLN A 230 2.37 4.30 -16.82
N GLY A 231 3.10 4.28 -15.69
CA GLY A 231 4.42 3.64 -15.57
C GLY A 231 4.51 2.45 -14.61
N HIS A 232 3.39 1.93 -14.10
CA HIS A 232 3.40 0.76 -13.20
C HIS A 232 3.58 -0.56 -13.96
N GLU A 233 4.10 -1.60 -13.27
CA GLU A 233 4.42 -2.97 -13.77
C GLU A 233 3.30 -3.67 -14.54
N THR A 234 2.06 -3.24 -14.33
CA THR A 234 0.92 -3.46 -15.21
C THR A 234 0.27 -2.09 -15.31
N PRO A 235 0.02 -1.53 -16.51
CA PRO A 235 -0.61 -0.23 -16.60
C PRO A 235 -2.00 -0.36 -15.98
N ARG A 236 -2.14 0.06 -14.72
CA ARG A 236 -3.34 -0.16 -13.89
C ARG A 236 -4.59 0.38 -14.59
N LEU A 237 -4.41 1.44 -15.38
CA LEU A 237 -5.43 1.99 -16.26
C LEU A 237 -5.92 0.96 -17.29
N ASP A 238 -5.01 0.29 -18.01
CA ASP A 238 -5.35 -0.69 -19.04
C ASP A 238 -5.85 -2.01 -18.45
N GLU A 239 -5.25 -2.44 -17.33
CA GLU A 239 -5.69 -3.63 -16.59
C GLU A 239 -7.13 -3.48 -16.10
N MET A 240 -7.49 -2.29 -15.60
CA MET A 240 -8.85 -1.98 -15.15
C MET A 240 -9.84 -2.10 -16.32
N GLU A 241 -9.53 -1.54 -17.49
CA GLU A 241 -10.41 -1.66 -18.67
C GLU A 241 -10.52 -3.11 -19.15
N LYS A 242 -9.40 -3.86 -19.18
CA LYS A 242 -9.40 -5.29 -19.52
C LYS A 242 -10.36 -6.06 -18.62
N VAL A 243 -10.29 -5.84 -17.30
CA VAL A 243 -11.10 -6.59 -16.33
C VAL A 243 -12.57 -6.19 -16.37
N ILE A 244 -12.90 -4.92 -16.70
CA ILE A 244 -14.29 -4.52 -16.95
C ILE A 244 -14.87 -5.32 -18.12
N VAL A 245 -14.12 -5.45 -19.22
CA VAL A 245 -14.55 -6.25 -20.39
C VAL A 245 -14.71 -7.73 -20.03
N GLN A 246 -13.77 -8.32 -19.28
CA GLN A 246 -13.89 -9.70 -18.79
C GLN A 246 -15.16 -9.89 -17.96
N ALA A 247 -15.43 -8.95 -17.03
CA ALA A 247 -16.63 -9.00 -16.22
C ALA A 247 -17.91 -8.85 -17.04
N GLU A 248 -17.95 -7.99 -18.06
CA GLU A 248 -19.09 -7.85 -18.96
C GLU A 248 -19.36 -9.12 -19.80
N ALA A 249 -18.29 -9.82 -20.19
CA ALA A 249 -18.34 -11.06 -20.96
C ALA A 249 -18.52 -12.34 -20.12
N ASP A 250 -18.69 -12.21 -18.80
CA ASP A 250 -18.76 -13.32 -17.84
C ASP A 250 -17.51 -14.24 -17.88
N GLU A 251 -16.35 -13.68 -18.23
CA GLU A 251 -15.06 -14.37 -18.25
C GLU A 251 -14.38 -14.35 -16.86
N PRO A 252 -13.53 -15.35 -16.56
CA PRO A 252 -12.75 -15.36 -15.32
C PRO A 252 -11.81 -14.14 -15.20
N ILE A 253 -11.87 -13.46 -14.06
CA ILE A 253 -10.98 -12.35 -13.72
C ILE A 253 -9.63 -12.91 -13.24
N ASP A 254 -8.58 -12.60 -14.00
CA ASP A 254 -7.22 -13.11 -13.83
C ASP A 254 -6.21 -12.05 -13.37
N SER A 255 -6.68 -10.85 -13.01
CA SER A 255 -5.80 -9.75 -12.63
C SER A 255 -4.95 -10.07 -11.40
N ARG A 256 -3.67 -9.67 -11.48
CA ARG A 256 -2.72 -9.73 -10.35
C ARG A 256 -2.63 -8.41 -9.57
N ASP A 257 -3.36 -7.37 -9.98
CA ASP A 257 -3.41 -6.11 -9.24
C ASP A 257 -4.52 -6.17 -8.17
N HIS A 258 -4.10 -6.17 -6.91
CA HIS A 258 -4.98 -6.18 -5.74
C HIS A 258 -6.06 -5.08 -5.76
N ARG A 259 -5.76 -3.86 -6.24
CA ARG A 259 -6.73 -2.76 -6.27
C ARG A 259 -7.81 -3.00 -7.33
N VAL A 260 -7.43 -3.60 -8.47
CA VAL A 260 -8.38 -3.99 -9.53
C VAL A 260 -9.31 -5.09 -9.02
N VAL A 261 -8.76 -6.14 -8.41
CA VAL A 261 -9.55 -7.25 -7.85
C VAL A 261 -10.50 -6.75 -6.75
N GLN A 262 -10.01 -5.92 -5.83
CA GLN A 262 -10.83 -5.34 -4.76
C GLN A 262 -12.00 -4.54 -5.31
N ALA A 263 -11.74 -3.61 -6.24
CA ALA A 263 -12.76 -2.76 -6.84
C ALA A 263 -13.83 -3.57 -7.59
N MET A 264 -13.41 -4.56 -8.38
CA MET A 264 -14.33 -5.40 -9.15
C MET A 264 -15.18 -6.30 -8.27
N ALA A 265 -14.60 -6.88 -7.23
CA ALA A 265 -15.36 -7.72 -6.30
C ALA A 265 -16.44 -6.90 -5.56
N MET A 266 -16.10 -5.69 -5.10
CA MET A 266 -17.08 -4.74 -4.53
C MET A 266 -18.15 -4.35 -5.56
N TRP A 267 -17.75 -4.05 -6.81
CA TRP A 267 -18.68 -3.70 -7.88
C TRP A 267 -19.66 -4.82 -8.22
N GLY A 268 -19.19 -6.07 -8.29
CA GLY A 268 -20.03 -7.25 -8.54
C GLY A 268 -21.12 -7.39 -7.47
N VAL A 269 -20.76 -7.24 -6.19
CA VAL A 269 -21.73 -7.26 -5.09
C VAL A 269 -22.80 -6.17 -5.25
N VAL A 270 -22.40 -4.91 -5.45
CA VAL A 270 -23.34 -3.78 -5.57
C VAL A 270 -24.29 -3.97 -6.75
N ASN A 271 -23.80 -4.50 -7.87
CA ASN A 271 -24.59 -4.71 -9.09
C ASN A 271 -25.30 -6.08 -9.13
N LYS A 272 -25.23 -6.87 -8.04
CA LYS A 272 -25.78 -8.24 -7.98
C LYS A 272 -25.29 -9.13 -9.13
N LYS A 273 -24.04 -8.94 -9.53
CA LYS A 273 -23.35 -9.71 -10.56
C LYS A 273 -22.34 -10.65 -9.92
N GLU A 274 -22.52 -11.95 -10.13
CA GLU A 274 -21.55 -12.96 -9.72
C GLU A 274 -20.33 -12.89 -10.63
N LEU A 275 -19.16 -12.64 -10.06
CA LEU A 275 -17.89 -12.56 -10.78
C LEU A 275 -17.00 -13.73 -10.39
N ASN A 276 -16.44 -14.42 -11.38
CA ASN A 276 -15.52 -15.52 -11.15
C ASN A 276 -14.07 -15.01 -11.10
N PHE A 277 -13.41 -15.13 -9.95
CA PHE A 277 -12.01 -14.77 -9.78
C PHE A 277 -11.12 -16.01 -9.76
N THR A 278 -10.07 -16.00 -10.59
CA THR A 278 -9.04 -17.05 -10.56
C THR A 278 -8.38 -17.15 -9.17
N PRO A 279 -7.80 -18.32 -8.80
CA PRO A 279 -7.12 -18.48 -7.51
C PRO A 279 -6.01 -17.45 -7.25
N ASP A 280 -5.27 -17.06 -8.29
CA ASP A 280 -4.20 -16.06 -8.18
C ASP A 280 -4.75 -14.65 -7.98
N ALA A 281 -5.83 -14.28 -8.68
CA ALA A 281 -6.52 -13.01 -8.46
C ALA A 281 -7.05 -12.91 -7.02
N ARG A 282 -7.60 -14.00 -6.48
CA ARG A 282 -8.07 -14.04 -5.08
C ARG A 282 -6.92 -13.81 -4.09
N LYS A 283 -5.73 -14.34 -4.35
CA LYS A 283 -4.55 -14.14 -3.50
C LYS A 283 -3.99 -12.73 -3.59
N ALA A 284 -4.14 -12.05 -4.74
CA ALA A 284 -3.55 -10.74 -4.99
C ALA A 284 -3.94 -9.72 -3.90
N VAL A 285 -5.18 -9.75 -3.41
CA VAL A 285 -5.69 -8.78 -2.42
C VAL A 285 -4.88 -8.74 -1.13
N ASN A 286 -4.24 -9.85 -0.75
CA ASN A 286 -3.43 -9.98 0.47
C ASN A 286 -2.24 -9.01 0.52
N LYS A 287 -1.82 -8.50 -0.64
CA LYS A 287 -0.79 -7.47 -0.74
C LYS A 287 -1.12 -6.20 0.06
N SER A 288 -2.41 -5.85 0.18
CA SER A 288 -2.85 -4.63 0.87
C SER A 288 -3.96 -4.84 1.88
N TRP A 289 -4.84 -5.81 1.66
CA TRP A 289 -6.01 -6.05 2.51
C TRP A 289 -6.24 -7.56 2.69
N PRO A 290 -5.49 -8.22 3.58
CA PRO A 290 -5.56 -9.67 3.81
C PRO A 290 -6.96 -10.18 4.14
N GLN A 291 -7.72 -9.41 4.91
CA GLN A 291 -9.08 -9.78 5.33
C GLN A 291 -10.17 -9.32 4.35
N PHE A 292 -9.81 -8.91 3.13
CA PHE A 292 -10.78 -8.37 2.16
C PHE A 292 -11.95 -9.31 1.85
N TRP A 293 -11.67 -10.60 1.65
CA TRP A 293 -12.73 -11.57 1.35
C TRP A 293 -13.62 -11.85 2.56
N GLU A 294 -13.07 -11.81 3.78
CA GLU A 294 -13.85 -11.92 5.02
C GLU A 294 -14.74 -10.70 5.23
N PHE A 295 -14.20 -9.50 4.97
CA PHE A 295 -14.95 -8.25 4.94
C PHE A 295 -16.15 -8.36 3.99
N LEU A 296 -15.94 -8.75 2.73
CA LEU A 296 -17.04 -8.91 1.79
C LEU A 296 -18.06 -9.92 2.32
N LYS A 297 -17.62 -11.11 2.75
CA LYS A 297 -18.53 -12.16 3.25
C LYS A 297 -19.38 -11.70 4.43
N GLU A 298 -18.80 -11.03 5.42
CA GLU A 298 -19.52 -10.57 6.61
C GLU A 298 -20.48 -9.41 6.31
N GLN A 299 -20.09 -8.50 5.41
CA GLN A 299 -20.87 -7.29 5.12
C GLN A 299 -21.96 -7.52 4.07
N THR A 300 -21.87 -8.57 3.26
CA THR A 300 -22.85 -8.82 2.20
C THR A 300 -23.96 -9.77 2.59
N LYS A 301 -23.73 -10.72 3.51
CA LYS A 301 -24.67 -11.83 3.81
C LYS A 301 -25.21 -12.53 2.54
N VAL A 302 -24.51 -12.42 1.42
CA VAL A 302 -24.83 -13.03 0.13
C VAL A 302 -23.59 -13.79 -0.30
N ILE A 303 -23.70 -15.12 -0.31
CA ILE A 303 -22.81 -16.06 -0.99
C ILE A 303 -23.48 -16.37 -2.32
#